data_AF-A0A660RAV0-F1
#
_entry.id   AF-A0A660RAV0-F1
#
_cell.length_a   1.000
_cell.length_b   1.000
_cell.length_c   1.000
_cell.angle_alpha   90.00
_cell.angle_beta   90.00
_cell.angle_gamma   90.00
#
_symmetry.space_group_name_H-M   'P 1'
#
loop_
_entity.id
_entity.type
_entity.pdbx_description
1 polymer ?
#
loop_
_entity_poly.entity_id
_entity_poly.type
_entity_poly.pdbx_seq_one_letter_code
_entity_poly.pdbx_strand_id
1 'polypeptide(L)'
;MQFLYGVILLTAMGFAAGIGLGIAAKKFEVKEDSRVTELVKVLPGANCGLCGYPGCEAYAKAIVYKGEAIGKCVPGKKMGVEAKMKEIMARTNER
;
A
#
# COMPACT_ATOMS: atom_id res chain seq x y z
N MET A 1 32.76 -35.63 -9.71
CA MET A 1 31.75 -35.85 -8.65
C MET A 1 31.58 -34.65 -7.71
N GLN A 2 32.65 -34.03 -7.20
CA GLN A 2 32.56 -32.87 -6.29
C GLN A 2 31.71 -31.69 -6.82
N PHE A 3 31.88 -31.34 -8.10
CA PHE A 3 31.11 -30.27 -8.75
C PHE A 3 29.60 -30.55 -8.79
N LEU A 4 29.21 -31.81 -8.98
CA LEU A 4 27.81 -32.21 -9.06
C LEU A 4 27.11 -32.06 -7.70
N TYR A 5 27.80 -32.40 -6.61
CA TYR A 5 27.31 -32.18 -5.25
C TYR A 5 27.08 -30.69 -4.94
N GLY A 6 27.98 -29.82 -5.38
CA GLY A 6 27.84 -28.37 -5.21
C GLY A 6 26.60 -27.82 -5.95
N VAL A 7 26.39 -28.24 -7.20
CA VAL A 7 25.23 -27.84 -8.01
C VAL A 7 23.92 -28.29 -7.35
N ILE A 8 23.86 -29.55 -6.89
CA ILE A 8 22.66 -30.10 -6.22
C ILE A 8 22.35 -29.36 -4.93
N LEU A 9 23.37 -29.11 -4.07
CA LEU A 9 23.19 -28.40 -2.81
C LEU A 9 22.70 -26.96 -3.00
N LEU A 10 23.33 -26.21 -3.91
CA LEU A 10 22.91 -24.83 -4.20
C LEU A 10 21.48 -24.77 -4.76
N THR A 11 21.14 -25.71 -5.64
CA THR A 11 19.80 -25.80 -6.22
C THR A 11 18.76 -26.12 -5.15
N ALA A 12 19.04 -27.09 -4.28
CA ALA A 12 18.14 -27.46 -3.19
C ALA A 12 17.91 -26.32 -2.21
N MET A 13 18.96 -25.60 -1.82
CA MET A 13 18.86 -24.45 -0.92
C MET A 13 18.10 -23.29 -1.56
N GLY A 14 18.40 -22.97 -2.83
CA GLY A 14 17.71 -21.92 -3.58
C GLY A 14 16.22 -22.24 -3.75
N PHE A 15 15.88 -23.48 -4.07
CA PHE A 15 14.51 -23.93 -4.20
C PHE A 15 13.75 -23.89 -2.87
N ALA A 16 14.37 -24.38 -1.79
CA ALA A 16 13.78 -24.32 -0.45
C ALA A 16 13.52 -22.88 0.01
N ALA A 17 14.50 -21.99 -0.18
CA ALA A 17 14.36 -20.57 0.15
C ALA A 17 13.29 -19.89 -0.73
N GLY A 18 13.26 -20.19 -2.04
CA GLY A 18 12.28 -19.65 -2.97
C GLY A 18 10.85 -20.04 -2.61
N ILE A 19 10.61 -21.31 -2.27
CA ILE A 19 9.29 -21.77 -1.78
C ILE A 19 8.93 -21.05 -0.47
N GLY A 20 9.87 -20.96 0.47
CA GLY A 20 9.65 -20.27 1.75
C GLY A 20 9.21 -18.81 1.56
N LEU A 21 9.91 -18.07 0.70
CA LEU A 21 9.58 -16.69 0.37
C LEU A 21 8.25 -16.56 -0.38
N GLY A 22 7.95 -17.46 -1.31
CA GLY A 22 6.68 -17.46 -2.04
C GLY A 22 5.47 -17.70 -1.14
N ILE A 23 5.58 -18.64 -0.20
CA ILE A 23 4.53 -18.89 0.80
C ILE A 23 4.37 -17.68 1.73
N ALA A 24 5.47 -17.09 2.18
CA ALA A 24 5.43 -15.89 3.02
C ALA A 24 4.75 -14.72 2.28
N ALA A 25 5.12 -14.45 1.02
CA ALA A 25 4.54 -13.38 0.22
C ALA A 25 3.01 -13.52 0.09
N LYS A 26 2.52 -14.73 -0.18
CA LYS A 26 1.07 -15.00 -0.26
C LYS A 26 0.38 -14.96 1.10
N LYS A 27 1.04 -15.43 2.16
CA LYS A 27 0.43 -15.48 3.50
C LYS A 27 0.38 -14.12 4.19
N PHE A 28 1.32 -13.24 3.87
CA PHE A 28 1.38 -11.86 4.39
C PHE A 28 0.82 -10.84 3.39
N GLU A 29 0.12 -11.28 2.34
CA GLU A 29 -0.59 -10.40 1.42
C GLU A 29 -1.68 -9.64 2.18
N VAL A 30 -1.42 -8.37 2.49
CA VAL A 30 -2.38 -7.49 3.13
C VAL A 30 -3.46 -7.16 2.12
N LYS A 31 -4.70 -7.57 2.39
CA LYS A 31 -5.88 -7.12 1.63
C LYS A 31 -6.04 -5.62 1.84
N GLU A 32 -5.53 -4.83 0.91
CA GLU A 32 -5.76 -3.40 0.90
C GLU A 32 -7.17 -3.11 0.41
N ASP A 33 -7.92 -2.34 1.20
CA ASP A 33 -9.20 -1.77 0.78
C ASP A 33 -8.98 -0.88 -0.45
N SER A 34 -9.73 -1.14 -1.53
CA SER A 34 -9.63 -0.39 -2.80
C SER A 34 -9.73 1.12 -2.62
N ARG A 35 -10.47 1.57 -1.59
CA ARG A 35 -10.59 2.99 -1.26
C ARG A 35 -9.24 3.61 -0.90
N VAL A 36 -8.38 2.88 -0.19
CA VAL A 36 -7.05 3.37 0.17
C VAL A 36 -6.24 3.60 -1.09
N THR A 37 -6.21 2.64 -2.00
CA THR A 37 -5.48 2.74 -3.27
C THR A 37 -6.00 3.90 -4.14
N GLU A 38 -7.31 4.09 -4.21
CA GLU A 38 -7.92 5.21 -4.94
C GLU A 38 -7.58 6.57 -4.30
N LEU A 39 -7.65 6.69 -2.98
CA LEU A 39 -7.28 7.90 -2.26
C LEU A 39 -5.79 8.22 -2.41
N VAL A 40 -4.92 7.22 -2.40
CA VAL A 40 -3.47 7.42 -2.62
C VAL A 40 -3.18 7.95 -4.02
N LYS A 41 -3.90 7.47 -5.05
CA LYS A 41 -3.73 7.93 -6.44
C LYS A 41 -4.10 9.41 -6.64
N VAL A 42 -5.04 9.94 -5.86
CA VAL A 42 -5.40 11.37 -5.95
C VAL A 42 -4.54 12.27 -5.08
N LEU A 43 -3.85 11.70 -4.08
CA LEU A 43 -2.91 12.45 -3.25
C LEU A 43 -1.65 12.81 -4.05
N PRO A 44 -0.98 13.94 -3.72
CA PRO A 44 0.20 14.39 -4.46
C PRO A 44 1.45 13.51 -4.27
N GLY A 45 1.39 12.44 -3.46
CA GLY A 45 2.52 11.53 -3.23
C GLY A 45 3.73 12.14 -2.51
N ALA A 46 3.63 13.39 -2.04
CA ALA A 46 4.76 14.13 -1.49
C ALA A 46 5.27 13.62 -0.13
N ASN A 47 4.46 12.82 0.59
CA ASN A 47 4.82 12.25 1.91
C ASN A 47 5.39 13.26 2.92
N CYS A 48 4.92 14.50 2.87
CA CYS A 48 5.47 15.64 3.62
C CYS A 48 5.10 15.70 5.11
N GLY A 49 4.22 14.82 5.62
CA GLY A 49 3.84 14.80 7.04
C GLY A 49 2.91 15.91 7.53
N LEU A 50 2.63 16.95 6.74
CA LEU A 50 1.86 18.13 7.16
C LEU A 50 0.41 17.83 7.59
N CYS A 51 -0.15 16.69 7.19
CA CYS A 51 -1.47 16.24 7.60
C CYS A 51 -1.48 15.49 8.96
N GLY A 52 -0.32 15.32 9.61
CA GLY A 52 -0.17 14.58 10.87
C GLY A 52 0.09 13.09 10.70
N TYR A 53 0.31 12.62 9.47
CA TYR A 53 0.55 11.21 9.14
C TYR A 53 1.90 11.03 8.42
N PRO A 54 2.63 9.92 8.67
CA PRO A 54 3.98 9.70 8.14
C PRO A 54 4.05 9.56 6.62
N GLY A 55 2.91 9.41 5.93
CA GLY A 55 2.84 9.33 4.48
C GLY A 55 1.43 9.51 3.94
N CYS A 56 1.32 9.72 2.62
CA CYS A 56 0.05 9.85 1.91
C CYS A 56 -0.80 8.59 2.05
N GLU A 57 -0.18 7.41 2.01
CA GLU A 57 -0.86 6.14 2.24
C GLU A 57 -1.36 5.98 3.67
N ALA A 58 -0.56 6.39 4.67
CA ALA A 58 -0.99 6.37 6.07
C ALA A 58 -2.19 7.31 6.31
N TYR A 59 -2.19 8.48 5.68
CA TYR A 59 -3.33 9.40 5.71
C TYR A 59 -4.57 8.81 5.02
N ALA A 60 -4.42 8.21 3.84
CA ALA A 60 -5.52 7.53 3.15
C ALA A 60 -6.10 6.37 3.99
N LYS A 61 -5.24 5.54 4.60
CA LYS A 61 -5.64 4.48 5.55
C LYS A 61 -6.38 5.06 6.76
N ALA A 62 -5.94 6.19 7.30
CA ALA A 62 -6.63 6.83 8.42
C ALA A 62 -8.01 7.36 8.07
N ILE A 63 -8.21 7.89 6.86
CA ILE A 63 -9.54 8.31 6.39
C ILE A 63 -10.46 7.10 6.27
N VAL A 64 -9.98 6.03 5.64
CA VAL A 64 -10.78 4.83 5.35
C VAL A 64 -11.11 4.03 6.61
N TYR A 65 -10.13 3.80 7.47
CA TYR A 65 -10.28 2.89 8.62
C TYR A 65 -10.57 3.61 9.94
N LYS A 66 -10.18 4.88 10.09
CA LYS A 66 -10.35 5.65 11.35
C LYS A 66 -11.33 6.82 11.21
N GLY A 67 -11.87 7.08 10.01
CA GLY A 67 -12.80 8.20 9.78
C GLY A 67 -12.15 9.58 9.94
N GLU A 68 -10.84 9.69 9.68
CA GLU A 68 -10.13 10.95 9.74
C GLU A 68 -10.71 12.00 8.75
N ALA A 69 -10.62 13.28 9.13
CA ALA A 69 -11.18 14.38 8.33
C ALA A 69 -10.46 14.53 6.98
N ILE A 70 -11.25 14.60 5.90
CA ILE A 70 -10.79 14.90 4.54
C ILE A 70 -10.47 16.40 4.45
N GLY A 71 -9.36 16.77 3.80
CA GLY A 71 -8.93 18.17 3.60
C GLY A 71 -7.69 18.62 4.39
N LYS A 72 -7.09 17.73 5.19
CA LYS A 72 -5.83 18.02 5.91
C LYS A 72 -4.59 18.04 4.99
N CYS A 73 -4.70 17.58 3.75
CA CYS A 73 -3.60 17.59 2.78
C CYS A 73 -3.33 19.01 2.26
N VAL A 74 -2.46 19.75 2.95
CA VAL A 74 -2.04 21.13 2.58
C VAL A 74 -1.57 21.25 1.12
N PRO A 75 -0.64 20.42 0.60
CA PRO A 75 -0.23 20.52 -0.81
C PRO A 75 -1.35 20.15 -1.78
N GLY A 76 -2.27 19.28 -1.39
CA GLY A 76 -3.41 18.85 -2.21
C GLY A 76 -4.55 19.87 -2.30
N LYS A 77 -4.59 20.89 -1.43
CA LYS A 77 -5.67 21.90 -1.43
C LYS A 77 -5.78 22.65 -2.76
N LYS A 78 -4.65 23.18 -3.27
CA LYS A 78 -4.62 23.93 -4.54
C LYS A 78 -4.91 23.04 -5.77
N MET A 79 -4.76 21.73 -5.63
CA MET A 79 -4.98 20.74 -6.69
C MET A 79 -6.40 20.15 -6.68
N GLY A 80 -7.27 20.62 -5.78
CA GLY A 80 -8.65 20.10 -5.66
C GLY A 80 -8.73 18.66 -5.15
N VAL A 81 -7.69 18.16 -4.47
CA VAL A 81 -7.63 16.77 -3.99
C VAL A 81 -8.76 16.47 -3.02
N GLU A 82 -9.13 17.44 -2.17
CA GLU A 82 -10.22 17.29 -1.20
C GLU A 82 -11.56 16.89 -1.85
N ALA A 83 -11.93 17.53 -2.97
CA ALA A 83 -13.17 17.24 -3.68
C ALA A 83 -13.17 15.81 -4.25
N LYS A 84 -12.05 15.40 -4.87
CA LYS A 84 -11.89 14.05 -5.42
C LYS A 84 -11.94 12.97 -4.33
N MET A 85 -11.33 13.23 -3.17
CA MET A 85 -11.37 12.30 -2.04
C MET A 85 -12.78 12.13 -1.49
N LYS A 86 -13.58 13.21 -1.41
CA LYS A 86 -15.00 13.14 -1.01
C LYS A 86 -15.81 12.31 -2.01
N GLU A 87 -15.58 12.50 -3.30
CA GLU A 87 -16.24 11.71 -4.36
C GLU A 87 -15.92 10.21 -4.24
N ILE A 88 -14.65 9.85 -4.06
CA ILE A 88 -14.22 8.44 -3.87
C ILE A 88 -14.91 7.81 -2.66
N MET A 89 -14.97 8.53 -1.54
CA MET A 89 -15.62 8.04 -0.32
C MET A 89 -17.15 7.94 -0.48
N ALA A 90 -17.78 8.84 -1.24
CA ALA A 90 -19.21 8.83 -1.50
C ALA A 90 -19.64 7.69 -2.44
N ARG A 91 -18.92 7.46 -3.54
CA ARG A 91 -19.21 6.39 -4.52
C ARG A 91 -19.16 4.98 -3.94
N THR A 92 -18.48 4.79 -2.81
CA THR A 92 -18.35 3.48 -2.18
C THR A 92 -19.54 3.14 -1.28
N ASN A 93 -20.36 4.11 -0.87
CA ASN A 93 -21.58 3.85 -0.09
C ASN A 93 -22.75 3.30 -0.93
N GLU A 94 -22.57 3.15 -2.25
CA GLU A 94 -23.62 2.70 -3.19
C GLU A 94 -23.43 1.25 -3.71
N ARG A 95 -22.48 0.48 -3.15
CA ARG A 95 -22.29 -0.95 -3.49
C ARG A 95 -22.62 -1.89 -2.34
#